data_AF-A0A917JU15-F1
#
_entry.id   AF-A0A917JU15-F1
#
_cell.length_a   1.000
_cell.length_b   1.000
_cell.length_c   1.000
_cell.angle_alpha   90.00
_cell.angle_beta   90.00
_cell.angle_gamma   90.00
#
_symmetry.space_group_name_H-M   'P 1'
#
loop_
_entity.id
_entity.type
_entity.pdbx_description
1 polymer ?
#
loop_
_entity_poly.entity_id
_entity_poly.type
_entity_poly.pdbx_seq_one_letter_code
_entity_poly.pdbx_strand_id
1 'polypeptide(L)'
;MSDSPKKTCLKEITAGFLKEIDKLDDIDRTITNENFKGSWGLNNADVSRIRARKSVMEEVFHSLQQDILNQSTLTDKKMPYASKVTAHSERLNAHIDSMTEDKATEVLHNFLKKTDEICNNKEVVQRSPYKNSAERMTTAEKSSALKEHSISKNWVSNLLAKFVKKAREALGIKTSSERLLDESREKASFGKPGMH
;
A
#
# COMPACT_ATOMS: atom_id res chain seq x y z
N MET A 1 -6.88 5.42 -27.77
CA MET A 1 -6.01 6.31 -26.97
C MET A 1 -5.08 5.41 -26.20
N SER A 2 -3.76 5.57 -26.31
CA SER A 2 -2.83 4.81 -25.45
C SER A 2 -3.02 5.29 -24.02
N ASP A 3 -3.37 4.39 -23.11
CA ASP A 3 -3.44 4.73 -21.68
C ASP A 3 -2.09 5.29 -21.25
N SER A 4 -2.12 6.37 -20.48
CA SER A 4 -0.88 6.97 -20.02
C SER A 4 -0.17 6.03 -19.03
N PRO A 5 1.17 6.06 -18.94
CA PRO A 5 1.90 5.26 -17.97
C PRO A 5 1.48 5.53 -16.52
N LYS A 6 1.10 6.77 -16.19
CA LYS A 6 0.72 7.18 -14.82
C LYS A 6 -0.67 6.67 -14.45
N LYS A 7 -1.63 6.81 -15.37
CA LYS A 7 -2.98 6.26 -15.21
C LYS A 7 -2.94 4.74 -15.11
N THR A 8 -2.18 4.09 -16.00
CA THR A 8 -1.95 2.64 -15.94
C THR A 8 -1.40 2.22 -14.58
N CYS A 9 -0.38 2.93 -14.08
CA CYS A 9 0.20 2.69 -12.77
C CYS A 9 -0.84 2.83 -11.64
N LEU A 10 -1.66 3.89 -11.66
CA LEU A 10 -2.73 4.08 -10.67
C LEU A 10 -3.73 2.92 -10.70
N LYS A 11 -4.17 2.47 -11.88
CA LYS A 11 -5.08 1.32 -12.02
C LYS A 11 -4.47 0.05 -11.44
N GLU A 12 -3.19 -0.20 -11.66
CA GLU A 12 -2.48 -1.35 -11.10
C GLU A 12 -2.38 -1.29 -9.57
N ILE A 13 -2.06 -0.10 -9.03
CA ILE A 13 -1.98 0.11 -7.58
C ILE A 13 -3.35 -0.08 -6.93
N THR A 14 -4.41 0.54 -7.46
CA THR A 14 -5.76 0.42 -6.90
C THR A 14 -6.29 -1.01 -6.98
N ALA A 15 -6.11 -1.70 -8.11
CA ALA A 15 -6.48 -3.10 -8.25
C ALA A 15 -5.71 -3.99 -7.25
N GLY A 16 -4.42 -3.69 -7.04
CA GLY A 16 -3.59 -4.38 -6.07
C GLY A 16 -4.08 -4.20 -4.63
N PHE A 17 -4.45 -2.98 -4.23
CA PHE A 17 -5.05 -2.71 -2.92
C PHE A 17 -6.37 -3.45 -2.72
N LEU A 18 -7.29 -3.35 -3.68
CA LEU A 18 -8.60 -3.99 -3.60
C LEU A 18 -8.47 -5.51 -3.43
N LYS A 19 -7.60 -6.15 -4.22
CA LYS A 19 -7.35 -7.59 -4.15
C LYS A 19 -6.75 -8.01 -2.81
N GLU A 20 -5.86 -7.20 -2.25
CA GLU A 20 -5.25 -7.52 -0.95
C GLU A 20 -6.23 -7.34 0.21
N ILE A 21 -7.05 -6.28 0.19
CA ILE A 21 -8.10 -6.06 1.20
C ILE A 21 -9.10 -7.22 1.17
N ASP A 22 -9.59 -7.61 -0.01
CA ASP A 22 -10.50 -8.76 -0.17
C ASP A 22 -9.90 -10.07 0.36
N LYS A 23 -8.60 -10.31 0.09
CA LYS A 23 -7.88 -11.45 0.65
C LYS A 23 -7.79 -11.39 2.17
N LEU A 24 -7.54 -10.22 2.76
CA LEU A 24 -7.48 -10.05 4.21
C LEU A 24 -8.84 -10.24 4.87
N ASP A 25 -9.93 -9.87 4.19
CA ASP A 25 -11.32 -10.10 4.64
C ASP A 25 -11.65 -11.59 4.69
N ASP A 26 -11.29 -12.32 3.64
CA ASP A 26 -11.46 -13.77 3.58
C ASP A 26 -10.66 -14.47 4.69
N ILE A 27 -9.43 -14.03 4.94
CA ILE A 27 -8.60 -14.57 6.02
C ILE A 27 -9.19 -14.23 7.39
N ASP A 28 -9.59 -12.97 7.66
CA ASP A 28 -10.21 -12.58 8.93
C ASP A 28 -11.47 -13.40 9.20
N ARG A 29 -12.33 -13.58 8.18
CA ARG A 29 -13.54 -14.40 8.29
C ARG A 29 -13.21 -15.85 8.58
N THR A 30 -12.23 -16.42 7.89
CA THR A 30 -11.82 -17.82 8.07
C THR A 30 -11.25 -18.06 9.45
N ILE A 31 -10.28 -17.24 9.88
CA ILE A 31 -9.63 -17.40 11.19
C ILE A 31 -10.59 -17.09 12.33
N THR A 32 -11.44 -16.07 12.19
CA THR A 32 -12.49 -15.79 13.18
C THR A 32 -13.39 -17.02 13.35
N ASN A 33 -13.87 -17.61 12.25
CA ASN A 33 -14.73 -18.79 12.29
C ASN A 33 -14.02 -20.03 12.85
N GLU A 34 -12.75 -20.26 12.53
CA GLU A 34 -11.99 -21.40 13.06
C GLU A 34 -11.65 -21.23 14.56
N ASN A 35 -11.37 -20.01 14.99
CA ASN A 35 -11.18 -19.68 16.40
C ASN A 35 -12.48 -19.89 17.21
N PHE A 36 -13.64 -19.49 16.64
CA PHE A 36 -14.95 -19.82 17.22
C PHE A 36 -15.22 -21.34 17.31
N LYS A 37 -14.66 -22.13 16.39
CA LYS A 37 -14.78 -23.61 16.38
C LYS A 37 -13.80 -24.31 17.33
N GLY A 38 -12.95 -23.57 18.06
CA GLY A 38 -12.03 -24.14 19.05
C GLY A 38 -10.80 -24.83 18.46
N SER A 39 -10.37 -24.45 17.24
CA SER A 39 -9.16 -24.99 16.62
C SER A 39 -7.92 -24.76 17.50
N TRP A 40 -7.25 -25.85 17.88
CA TRP A 40 -6.14 -25.93 18.86
C TRP A 40 -4.86 -25.13 18.51
N GLY A 41 -4.82 -24.43 17.38
CA GLY A 41 -3.64 -23.73 16.87
C GLY A 41 -3.82 -22.25 16.52
N LEU A 42 -5.03 -21.70 16.67
CA LEU A 42 -5.32 -20.28 16.39
C LEU A 42 -5.59 -19.55 17.70
N ASN A 43 -4.93 -18.42 17.92
CA ASN A 43 -5.19 -17.58 19.09
C ASN A 43 -5.81 -16.23 18.69
N ASN A 44 -6.46 -15.56 19.64
CA ASN A 44 -7.06 -14.24 19.44
C ASN A 44 -6.08 -13.16 18.95
N ALA A 45 -4.77 -13.35 19.14
CA ALA A 45 -3.77 -12.42 18.65
C ALA A 45 -3.59 -12.51 17.12
N ASP A 46 -3.80 -13.68 16.51
CA ASP A 46 -3.71 -13.83 15.05
C ASP A 46 -4.85 -13.09 14.34
N VAL A 47 -6.08 -13.20 14.85
CA VAL A 47 -7.25 -12.42 14.39
C VAL A 47 -6.99 -10.91 14.53
N SER A 48 -6.55 -10.47 15.71
CA SER A 48 -6.28 -9.06 15.98
C SER A 48 -5.22 -8.48 15.04
N ARG A 49 -4.20 -9.27 14.68
CA ARG A 49 -3.14 -8.86 13.75
C ARG A 49 -3.63 -8.75 12.31
N ILE A 50 -4.46 -9.68 11.82
CA ILE A 50 -5.03 -9.60 10.47
C ILE A 50 -5.90 -8.35 10.34
N ARG A 51 -6.71 -8.06 11.35
CA ARG A 51 -7.52 -6.83 11.39
C ARG A 51 -6.67 -5.57 11.41
N ALA A 52 -5.57 -5.56 12.16
CA ALA A 52 -4.64 -4.43 12.15
C ALA A 52 -4.03 -4.19 10.77
N ARG A 53 -3.62 -5.27 10.06
CA ARG A 53 -3.09 -5.18 8.69
C ARG A 53 -4.14 -4.69 7.70
N LYS A 54 -5.34 -5.27 7.76
CA LYS A 54 -6.48 -4.85 6.95
C LYS A 54 -6.71 -3.36 7.12
N SER A 55 -6.75 -2.87 8.37
CA SER A 55 -6.97 -1.45 8.60
C SER A 55 -5.85 -0.56 8.05
N VAL A 56 -4.58 -0.95 8.13
CA VAL A 56 -3.50 -0.17 7.51
C VAL A 56 -3.68 -0.12 5.99
N MET A 57 -4.05 -1.25 5.37
CA MET A 57 -4.33 -1.31 3.92
C MET A 57 -5.53 -0.45 3.53
N GLU A 58 -6.63 -0.53 4.29
CA GLU A 58 -7.83 0.28 4.09
C GLU A 58 -7.55 1.77 4.26
N GLU A 59 -6.74 2.18 5.23
CA GLU A 59 -6.41 3.58 5.45
C GLU A 59 -5.59 4.17 4.29
N VAL A 60 -4.54 3.47 3.86
CA VAL A 60 -3.72 3.89 2.71
C VAL A 60 -4.56 3.92 1.45
N PHE A 61 -5.39 2.88 1.24
CA PHE A 61 -6.24 2.80 0.08
C PHE A 61 -7.34 3.85 0.09
N HIS A 62 -7.98 4.12 1.22
CA HIS A 62 -9.00 5.16 1.37
C HIS A 62 -8.41 6.53 1.03
N SER A 63 -7.22 6.83 1.54
CA SER A 63 -6.48 8.04 1.20
C SER A 63 -6.24 8.17 -0.32
N LEU A 64 -5.74 7.11 -0.96
CA LEU A 64 -5.53 7.07 -2.40
C LEU A 64 -6.86 7.24 -3.17
N GLN A 65 -7.91 6.57 -2.72
CA GLN A 65 -9.24 6.64 -3.31
C GLN A 65 -9.79 8.07 -3.26
N GLN A 66 -9.69 8.74 -2.12
CA GLN A 66 -10.11 10.14 -1.99
C GLN A 66 -9.31 11.06 -2.92
N ASP A 67 -8.00 10.87 -3.00
CA ASP A 67 -7.15 11.64 -3.91
C ASP A 67 -7.58 11.43 -5.38
N ILE A 68 -7.89 10.19 -5.79
CA ILE A 68 -8.41 9.87 -7.13
C ILE A 68 -9.77 10.53 -7.38
N LEU A 69 -10.70 10.41 -6.42
CA LEU A 69 -12.05 10.97 -6.56
C LEU A 69 -12.00 12.49 -6.67
N ASN A 70 -11.19 13.16 -5.86
CA ASN A 70 -11.05 14.62 -5.87
C ASN A 70 -10.48 15.15 -7.19
N GLN A 71 -9.59 14.40 -7.83
CA GLN A 71 -8.92 14.83 -9.06
C GLN A 71 -9.64 14.37 -10.35
N SER A 72 -10.61 13.46 -10.23
CA SER A 72 -11.45 13.01 -11.34
C SER A 72 -12.41 14.11 -11.83
N THR A 73 -12.72 14.13 -13.13
CA THR A 73 -13.70 15.05 -13.73
C THR A 73 -15.14 14.54 -13.66
N LEU A 74 -15.36 13.28 -13.26
CA LEU A 74 -16.71 12.71 -13.09
C LEU A 74 -17.43 13.38 -11.92
N THR A 75 -18.70 13.72 -12.09
CA THR A 75 -19.51 14.41 -11.06
C THR A 75 -19.94 13.48 -9.93
N ASP A 76 -20.27 12.23 -10.24
CA ASP A 76 -20.68 11.24 -9.25
C ASP A 76 -19.45 10.60 -8.59
N LYS A 77 -19.15 11.01 -7.35
CA LYS A 77 -18.05 10.50 -6.54
C LYS A 77 -18.43 9.30 -5.67
N LYS A 78 -19.65 8.77 -5.79
CA LYS A 78 -20.09 7.64 -4.97
C LYS A 78 -19.36 6.37 -5.38
N MET A 79 -18.86 5.66 -4.38
CA MET A 79 -18.31 4.33 -4.54
C MET A 79 -19.40 3.28 -4.27
N PRO A 80 -19.41 2.16 -5.01
CA PRO A 80 -20.39 1.11 -4.81
C PRO A 80 -20.19 0.47 -3.43
N TYR A 81 -21.24 0.52 -2.60
CA TYR A 81 -21.23 -0.08 -1.26
C TYR A 81 -21.53 -1.57 -1.34
N ALA A 82 -20.75 -2.40 -0.62
CA ALA A 82 -20.90 -3.86 -0.57
C ALA A 82 -20.86 -4.57 -1.94
N SER A 83 -20.28 -3.93 -2.96
CA SER A 83 -20.12 -4.56 -4.27
C SER A 83 -18.89 -5.44 -4.34
N LYS A 84 -18.88 -6.40 -5.27
CA LYS A 84 -17.69 -7.19 -5.61
C LYS A 84 -16.52 -6.27 -5.96
N VAL A 85 -15.30 -6.69 -5.62
CA VAL A 85 -14.02 -6.03 -5.96
C VAL A 85 -14.00 -5.53 -7.41
N THR A 86 -14.56 -6.29 -8.35
CA THR A 86 -14.64 -5.93 -9.77
C THR A 86 -15.38 -4.61 -10.01
N ALA A 87 -16.54 -4.40 -9.39
CA ALA A 87 -17.32 -3.18 -9.57
C ALA A 87 -16.63 -1.96 -8.94
N HIS A 88 -15.97 -2.16 -7.80
CA HIS A 88 -15.16 -1.13 -7.16
C HIS A 88 -13.95 -0.73 -8.04
N SER A 89 -13.30 -1.72 -8.63
CA SER A 89 -12.17 -1.56 -9.56
C SER A 89 -12.58 -0.83 -10.83
N GLU A 90 -13.66 -1.27 -11.48
CA GLU A 90 -14.21 -0.63 -12.68
C GLU A 90 -14.57 0.84 -12.42
N ARG A 91 -15.19 1.12 -11.27
CA ARG A 91 -15.53 2.49 -10.89
C ARG A 91 -14.30 3.36 -10.70
N LEU A 92 -13.28 2.87 -9.99
CA LEU A 92 -12.02 3.61 -9.82
C LEU A 92 -11.30 3.82 -11.15
N ASN A 93 -11.31 2.83 -12.04
CA ASN A 93 -10.72 2.95 -13.36
C ASN A 93 -11.40 4.06 -14.16
N ALA A 94 -12.74 4.17 -14.11
CA ALA A 94 -13.45 5.27 -14.75
C ALA A 94 -13.04 6.64 -14.19
N HIS A 95 -12.85 6.75 -12.88
CA HIS A 95 -12.32 7.98 -12.26
C HIS A 95 -10.89 8.29 -12.70
N ILE A 96 -10.00 7.28 -12.77
CA ILE A 96 -8.62 7.39 -13.26
C ILE A 96 -8.58 7.76 -14.75
N ASP A 97 -9.51 7.26 -15.55
CA ASP A 97 -9.56 7.59 -16.98
C ASP A 97 -9.99 9.03 -17.22
N SER A 98 -10.88 9.54 -16.36
CA SER A 98 -11.43 10.89 -16.44
C SER A 98 -10.47 12.03 -16.05
N MET A 99 -9.39 11.75 -15.32
CA MET A 99 -8.43 12.79 -14.88
C MET A 99 -7.42 13.14 -15.99
N THR A 100 -6.73 14.27 -15.89
CA THR A 100 -5.60 14.59 -16.78
C THR A 100 -4.32 13.89 -16.31
N GLU A 101 -3.26 13.95 -17.12
CA GLU A 101 -1.97 13.36 -16.78
C GLU A 101 -1.31 14.04 -15.56
N ASP A 102 -1.39 15.37 -15.49
CA ASP A 102 -0.86 16.14 -14.37
C ASP A 102 -1.57 15.77 -13.06
N LYS A 103 -2.87 15.51 -13.14
CA LYS A 103 -3.67 15.06 -12.00
C LYS A 103 -3.32 13.64 -11.56
N ALA A 104 -3.09 12.72 -12.50
CA ALA A 104 -2.58 11.40 -12.17
C ALA A 104 -1.19 11.46 -11.50
N THR A 105 -0.34 12.37 -11.97
CA THR A 105 0.98 12.65 -11.40
C THR A 105 0.87 13.16 -9.95
N GLU A 106 -0.02 14.11 -9.69
CA GLU A 106 -0.30 14.65 -8.35
C GLU A 106 -0.73 13.55 -7.36
N VAL A 107 -1.64 12.66 -7.79
CA VAL A 107 -2.09 11.52 -6.98
C VAL A 107 -0.95 10.57 -6.64
N LEU A 108 -0.09 10.23 -7.62
CA LEU A 108 1.07 9.36 -7.37
C LEU A 108 2.09 9.99 -6.40
N HIS A 109 2.32 11.30 -6.48
CA HIS A 109 3.18 11.99 -5.51
C HIS A 109 2.59 11.97 -4.09
N ASN A 110 1.29 12.22 -3.96
CA ASN A 110 0.60 12.15 -2.66
C ASN A 110 0.64 10.74 -2.07
N PHE A 111 0.46 9.72 -2.92
CA PHE A 111 0.62 8.32 -2.55
C PHE A 111 2.03 8.01 -2.01
N LEU A 112 3.09 8.45 -2.71
CA LEU A 112 4.46 8.26 -2.27
C LEU A 112 4.73 8.93 -0.91
N LYS A 113 4.26 10.17 -0.71
CA LYS A 113 4.44 10.88 0.56
C LYS A 113 3.80 10.13 1.73
N LYS A 114 2.53 9.74 1.60
CA LYS A 114 1.79 9.01 2.64
C LYS A 114 2.42 7.65 2.94
N THR A 115 2.87 6.93 1.91
CA THR A 115 3.51 5.61 2.11
C THR A 115 4.90 5.72 2.73
N ASP A 116 5.69 6.74 2.40
CA ASP A 116 6.98 7.01 3.03
C ASP A 116 6.83 7.37 4.52
N GLU A 117 5.79 8.12 4.90
CA GLU A 117 5.47 8.43 6.32
C GLU A 117 5.17 7.16 7.13
N ILE A 118 4.44 6.20 6.55
CA ILE A 118 4.08 4.94 7.21
C ILE A 118 5.26 3.96 7.27
N CYS A 119 6.07 3.88 6.21
CA CYS A 119 7.19 2.95 6.11
C CYS A 119 8.43 3.39 6.89
N ASN A 120 8.70 4.69 6.97
CA ASN A 120 9.94 5.23 7.56
C ASN A 120 9.80 5.69 9.01
N ASN A 121 8.63 5.61 9.62
CA ASN A 121 8.48 5.91 11.04
C ASN A 121 9.21 4.84 11.89
N LYS A 122 10.26 5.28 12.61
CA LYS A 122 11.20 4.41 13.34
C LYS A 122 10.80 4.12 14.79
N GLU A 123 9.69 4.68 15.27
CA GLU A 123 9.25 4.43 16.64
C GLU A 123 8.81 2.97 16.83
N VAL A 124 9.47 2.29 17.76
CA VAL A 124 9.14 0.94 18.23
C VAL A 124 8.19 1.10 19.39
N VAL A 125 6.89 0.86 19.19
CA VAL A 125 5.92 0.86 20.30
C VAL A 125 5.81 -0.54 20.87
N GLN A 126 5.93 -0.63 22.19
CA GLN A 126 5.57 -1.79 22.98
C GLN A 126 4.13 -2.24 22.67
N ARG A 127 3.88 -3.55 22.79
CA ARG A 127 2.59 -4.21 22.54
C ARG A 127 1.47 -3.55 23.34
N SER A 128 0.72 -2.65 22.70
CA SER A 128 -0.52 -2.12 23.24
C SER A 128 -1.59 -3.22 23.18
N PRO A 129 -2.40 -3.43 24.24
CA PRO A 129 -3.51 -4.37 24.20
C PRO A 129 -4.51 -3.90 23.13
N TYR A 130 -4.49 -4.63 22.00
CA TYR A 130 -5.17 -4.28 20.75
C TYR A 130 -6.64 -3.94 20.97
N LYS A 131 -6.99 -2.66 20.76
CA LYS A 131 -8.39 -2.21 20.67
C LYS A 131 -8.90 -2.49 19.25
N ASN A 132 -10.09 -3.12 19.17
CA ASN A 132 -10.80 -3.57 17.96
C ASN A 132 -11.15 -2.48 16.90
N SER A 133 -10.55 -1.30 16.94
CA SER A 133 -10.77 -0.23 15.96
C SER A 133 -9.46 0.48 15.67
N ALA A 134 -8.87 0.22 14.52
CA ALA A 134 -7.63 0.86 14.12
C ALA A 134 -7.79 2.34 13.70
N GLU A 135 -9.03 2.87 13.68
CA GLU A 135 -9.32 4.32 13.76
C GLU A 135 -8.64 5.02 14.95
N ARG A 136 -8.19 4.25 15.95
CA ARG A 136 -7.55 4.77 17.17
C ARG A 136 -6.07 4.38 17.29
N MET A 137 -5.45 3.83 16.24
CA MET A 137 -4.03 3.49 16.25
C MET A 137 -3.15 4.70 15.92
N THR A 138 -2.12 4.91 16.73
CA THR A 138 -1.05 5.87 16.46
C THR A 138 -0.20 5.44 15.25
N THR A 139 0.52 6.37 14.61
CA THR A 139 1.41 6.07 13.46
C THR A 139 2.44 4.98 13.79
N ALA A 140 2.93 4.97 15.03
CA ALA A 140 3.92 4.00 15.48
C ALA A 140 3.31 2.59 15.72
N GLU A 141 2.05 2.51 16.17
CA GLU A 141 1.29 1.24 16.22
C GLU A 141 1.02 0.68 14.82
N LYS A 142 0.75 1.54 13.84
CA LYS A 142 0.61 1.14 12.42
C LYS A 142 1.91 0.55 11.86
N SER A 143 3.04 1.23 12.08
CA SER A 143 4.35 0.73 11.65
C SER A 143 4.74 -0.58 12.35
N SER A 144 4.33 -0.79 13.60
CA SER A 144 4.50 -2.05 14.33
C SER A 144 3.65 -3.19 13.74
N ALA A 145 2.38 -2.92 13.42
CA ALA A 145 1.49 -3.88 12.76
C ALA A 145 2.02 -4.38 11.40
N LEU A 146 2.80 -3.54 10.69
CA LEU A 146 3.48 -3.90 9.44
C LEU A 146 4.73 -4.78 9.65
N LYS A 147 5.36 -4.74 10.83
CA LYS A 147 6.64 -5.43 11.13
C LYS A 147 6.47 -6.84 11.73
N GLU A 148 5.35 -7.19 12.39
CA GLU A 148 5.20 -8.49 13.07
C GLU A 148 4.67 -9.65 12.17
N HIS A 149 5.52 -10.65 11.84
CA HIS A 149 5.21 -12.10 11.99
C HIS A 149 6.43 -13.03 11.84
N SER A 150 6.30 -14.22 12.43
CA SER A 150 7.14 -15.42 12.28
C SER A 150 6.81 -16.32 11.08
N ILE A 151 5.71 -16.10 10.34
CA ILE A 151 5.23 -17.01 9.27
C ILE A 151 5.34 -16.37 7.87
N SER A 152 5.44 -15.05 7.80
CA SER A 152 5.79 -14.32 6.57
C SER A 152 6.23 -12.92 6.97
N LYS A 153 7.55 -12.76 7.19
CA LYS A 153 8.14 -11.46 7.52
C LYS A 153 7.92 -10.52 6.34
N ASN A 154 7.34 -9.35 6.61
CA ASN A 154 7.28 -8.20 5.70
C ASN A 154 6.27 -8.27 4.52
N TRP A 155 5.28 -9.15 4.47
CA TRP A 155 4.40 -9.21 3.27
C TRP A 155 3.70 -7.88 2.95
N VAL A 156 3.05 -7.23 3.92
CA VAL A 156 2.39 -5.93 3.67
C VAL A 156 3.41 -4.86 3.30
N SER A 157 4.55 -4.81 3.99
CA SER A 157 5.67 -3.93 3.64
C SER A 157 6.23 -4.22 2.24
N ASN A 158 6.28 -5.49 1.82
CA ASN A 158 6.73 -5.91 0.50
C ASN A 158 5.73 -5.52 -0.59
N LEU A 159 4.42 -5.58 -0.29
CA LEU A 159 3.37 -5.14 -1.20
C LEU A 159 3.42 -3.61 -1.37
N LEU A 160 3.47 -2.87 -0.26
CA LEU A 160 3.64 -1.42 -0.29
C LEU A 160 4.93 -1.01 -1.01
N ALA A 161 6.05 -1.69 -0.75
CA ALA A 161 7.31 -1.45 -1.46
C ALA A 161 7.19 -1.71 -2.97
N LYS A 162 6.43 -2.73 -3.39
CA LYS A 162 6.13 -2.96 -4.83
C LYS A 162 5.32 -1.81 -5.43
N PHE A 163 4.30 -1.29 -4.73
CA PHE A 163 3.53 -0.15 -5.21
C PHE A 163 4.35 1.15 -5.24
N VAL A 164 5.15 1.42 -4.20
CA VAL A 164 6.09 2.54 -4.16
C VAL A 164 7.08 2.48 -5.31
N LYS A 165 7.63 1.28 -5.60
CA LYS A 165 8.52 1.07 -6.74
C LYS A 165 7.81 1.40 -8.06
N LYS A 166 6.62 0.84 -8.31
CA LYS A 166 5.81 1.13 -9.51
C LYS A 166 5.52 2.62 -9.68
N ALA A 167 5.14 3.30 -8.60
CA ALA A 167 4.87 4.74 -8.63
C ALA A 167 6.14 5.55 -8.95
N ARG A 168 7.29 5.22 -8.34
CA ARG A 168 8.57 5.86 -8.65
C ARG A 168 8.98 5.67 -10.12
N GLU A 169 8.85 4.45 -10.64
CA GLU A 169 9.11 4.14 -12.06
C GLU A 169 8.20 4.94 -13.00
N ALA A 170 6.90 4.99 -12.74
CA ALA A 170 5.94 5.74 -13.56
C ALA A 170 6.21 7.26 -13.57
N LEU A 171 6.69 7.79 -12.45
CA LEU A 171 7.07 9.20 -12.29
C LEU A 171 8.49 9.53 -12.82
N GLY A 172 9.27 8.53 -13.23
CA GLY A 172 10.67 8.73 -13.62
C GLY A 172 11.58 9.11 -12.44
N ILE A 173 11.16 8.81 -11.21
CA ILE A 173 11.95 9.04 -9.99
C ILE A 173 12.89 7.85 -9.82
N LYS A 174 14.20 8.11 -9.76
CA LYS A 174 15.20 7.07 -9.51
C LYS A 174 14.85 6.29 -8.24
N THR A 175 14.73 4.98 -8.38
CA THR A 175 14.52 4.04 -7.29
C THR A 175 15.76 3.96 -6.41
N SER A 176 15.61 3.47 -5.17
CA SER A 176 16.75 3.27 -4.25
C SER A 176 17.82 2.35 -4.87
N SER A 177 17.40 1.36 -5.65
CA SER A 177 18.32 0.46 -6.37
C SER A 177 19.10 1.17 -7.48
N GLU A 178 18.47 2.06 -8.24
CA GLU A 178 19.14 2.87 -9.26
C GLU A 178 20.10 3.89 -8.64
N ARG A 179 19.71 4.52 -7.52
CA ARG A 179 20.61 5.41 -6.76
C ARG A 179 21.84 4.66 -6.25
N LEU A 180 21.67 3.43 -5.73
CA LEU A 180 22.79 2.59 -5.30
C LEU A 180 23.68 2.15 -6.47
N LEU A 181 23.11 1.90 -7.66
CA LEU A 181 23.87 1.58 -8.86
C LEU A 181 24.66 2.79 -9.37
N ASP A 182 24.07 3.98 -9.34
CA ASP A 182 24.75 5.23 -9.69
C ASP A 182 25.88 5.53 -8.69
N GLU A 183 25.64 5.41 -7.39
CA GLU A 183 26.67 5.55 -6.35
C GLU A 183 27.80 4.52 -6.52
N SER A 184 27.46 3.28 -6.92
CA SER A 184 28.45 2.23 -7.19
C SER A 184 29.24 2.50 -8.47
N ARG A 185 28.61 3.05 -9.51
CA ARG A 185 29.26 3.46 -10.76
C ARG A 185 30.18 4.67 -10.56
N GLU A 186 29.74 5.65 -9.78
CA GLU A 186 30.56 6.79 -9.37
C GLU A 186 31.76 6.32 -8.55
N LYS A 187 31.56 5.47 -7.54
CA LYS A 187 32.69 4.90 -6.78
C LYS A 187 33.64 4.08 -7.66
N ALA A 188 33.14 3.37 -8.67
CA ALA A 188 33.96 2.63 -9.62
C ALA A 188 34.71 3.54 -10.62
N SER A 189 34.15 4.70 -10.98
CA SER A 189 34.82 5.67 -11.87
C SER A 189 35.87 6.49 -11.14
N PHE A 190 35.70 6.76 -9.84
CA PHE A 190 36.73 7.38 -8.98
C PHE A 190 37.78 6.39 -8.46
N GLY A 191 37.55 5.08 -8.58
CA GLY A 191 38.42 4.01 -8.08
C GLY A 191 39.54 3.53 -9.00
N LYS A 192 39.81 4.21 -10.14
CA LYS A 192 41.02 3.96 -10.95
C LYS A 192 42.02 5.12 -10.85
N PRO A 193 42.84 5.21 -9.79
CA PRO A 193 44.15 5.82 -9.91
C PRO A 193 45.07 4.84 -10.65
N GLY A 194 45.80 5.36 -11.64
CA GLY A 194 46.68 4.60 -12.50
C GLY A 194 47.72 3.79 -11.74
N MET A 195 47.93 2.56 -12.21
CA MET A 195 49.22 1.87 -12.05
C MET A 195 50.25 2.65 -12.86
N HIS A 196 51.04 3.47 -12.17
CA HIS A 196 52.38 3.85 -12.58
C HIS A 196 53.37 3.11 -11.70
#